data_AF-A0A257S9N7-F1
#
_entry.id   AF-A0A257S9N7-F1
#
_cell.length_a   1.000
_cell.length_b   1.000
_cell.length_c   1.000
_cell.angle_alpha   90.00
_cell.angle_beta   90.00
_cell.angle_gamma   90.00
#
_symmetry.space_group_name_H-M   'P 1'
#
loop_
_entity.id
_entity.type
_entity.pdbx_description
1 polymer ?
#
loop_
_entity_poly.entity_id
_entity_poly.type
_entity_poly.pdbx_seq_one_letter_code
_entity_poly.pdbx_strand_id
1 'polypeptide(L)'
;PEGALQLVCGGAGDLLTHLGCQDAVAFTGSAATGRMLRETPNIVERAVRFNMEADSLNCSILGPDAAPGTEEFDLFVKEVVREMTAKAGQKCTAIRRTIVPAGMEEDVIKALRARLERVVIGDPGVEGVRMGPLATKGQVRDVGAAAAKLREAGALVYGGDADFAVVGADREKGAFFAPMLLACDRPFEHDEPHAVEAFGPVNTVMPYGSVDEAIGRAGGGEEMGGVRGVLHYMQRTAVQGSPTVLTRVMDQWMPGAEEKRDRVHPFRKYFEELEIGETLVTHGRTVTEADVVAFAGISGDFFYAHMDDVAARASIFERRVAHGYFVLSAAAGLFVDPAPGPVLANYGLDNLRFVKPVYIGDTIHVRLTCKQKTVKDTPADGGPQGVVAWDVEVRNQADEAVALYTILTLVRRRGVISE
;
A
#
# COMPACT_ATOMS: atom_id res chain seq x y z
N PRO A 1 -3.61 19.12 -19.70
CA PRO A 1 -4.38 19.78 -20.78
C PRO A 1 -5.25 20.89 -20.20
N GLU A 2 -5.73 21.82 -21.03
CA GLU A 2 -6.75 22.78 -20.61
C GLU A 2 -7.98 22.04 -20.06
N GLY A 3 -8.60 22.58 -19.00
CA GLY A 3 -9.75 21.97 -18.32
C GLY A 3 -9.40 20.82 -17.35
N ALA A 4 -8.16 20.31 -17.35
CA ALA A 4 -7.77 19.21 -16.47
C ALA A 4 -7.64 19.60 -14.98
N LEU A 5 -7.46 20.88 -14.68
CA LEU A 5 -7.41 21.42 -13.31
C LEU A 5 -8.17 22.76 -13.27
N GLN A 6 -9.07 22.90 -12.31
CA GLN A 6 -9.85 24.12 -12.05
C GLN A 6 -9.85 24.39 -10.54
N LEU A 7 -9.87 25.67 -10.14
CA LEU A 7 -9.83 26.09 -8.74
C LEU A 7 -10.93 27.13 -8.46
N VAL A 8 -11.70 26.93 -7.40
CA VAL A 8 -12.69 27.88 -6.88
C VAL A 8 -12.31 28.24 -5.45
N CYS A 9 -12.11 29.55 -5.18
CA CYS A 9 -11.83 30.05 -3.83
C CYS A 9 -13.07 30.78 -3.29
N GLY A 10 -13.79 30.16 -2.35
CA GLY A 10 -15.05 30.69 -1.80
C GLY A 10 -16.07 29.57 -1.59
N GLY A 11 -17.36 29.94 -1.54
CA GLY A 11 -18.44 28.96 -1.51
C GLY A 11 -18.57 28.22 -2.84
N ALA A 12 -18.85 26.92 -2.79
CA ALA A 12 -19.04 26.09 -3.98
C ALA A 12 -20.34 26.40 -4.76
N GLY A 13 -21.27 27.16 -4.16
CA GLY A 13 -22.53 27.55 -4.79
C GLY A 13 -23.37 26.33 -5.16
N ASP A 14 -23.75 26.24 -6.43
CA ASP A 14 -24.58 25.17 -6.99
C ASP A 14 -23.76 24.03 -7.61
N LEU A 15 -22.43 24.01 -7.46
CA LEU A 15 -21.54 23.02 -8.07
C LEU A 15 -22.02 21.57 -7.88
N LEU A 16 -22.42 21.21 -6.67
CA LEU A 16 -22.86 19.85 -6.34
C LEU A 16 -24.18 19.45 -7.03
N THR A 17 -24.96 20.43 -7.48
CA THR A 17 -26.22 20.22 -8.21
C THR A 17 -26.02 19.94 -9.70
N HIS A 18 -24.79 20.07 -10.20
CA HIS A 18 -24.44 19.78 -11.60
C HIS A 18 -23.74 18.43 -11.79
N LEU A 19 -23.36 17.76 -10.70
CA LEU A 19 -22.63 16.48 -10.74
C LEU A 19 -23.41 15.37 -11.45
N GLY A 20 -22.74 14.60 -12.31
CA GLY A 20 -23.23 13.40 -12.99
C GLY A 20 -22.73 12.09 -12.36
N CYS A 21 -23.24 10.95 -12.84
CA CYS A 21 -22.89 9.62 -12.29
C CYS A 21 -21.44 9.18 -12.51
N GLN A 22 -20.69 9.87 -13.38
CA GLN A 22 -19.26 9.61 -13.60
C GLN A 22 -18.37 10.40 -12.64
N ASP A 23 -18.92 11.44 -11.99
CA ASP A 23 -18.17 12.30 -11.09
C ASP A 23 -17.83 11.58 -9.78
N ALA A 24 -16.84 12.12 -9.09
CA ALA A 24 -16.47 11.72 -7.75
C ALA A 24 -16.20 12.98 -6.91
N VAL A 25 -16.66 12.95 -5.67
CA VAL A 25 -16.44 14.00 -4.68
C VAL A 25 -15.57 13.41 -3.57
N ALA A 26 -14.43 14.06 -3.32
CA ALA A 26 -13.59 13.77 -2.17
C ALA A 26 -13.67 14.96 -1.21
N PHE A 27 -14.25 14.74 -0.03
CA PHE A 27 -14.40 15.74 1.01
C PHE A 27 -13.42 15.47 2.16
N THR A 28 -12.79 16.53 2.67
CA THR A 28 -11.98 16.50 3.89
C THR A 28 -12.38 17.67 4.77
N GLY A 29 -12.83 17.38 5.99
CA GLY A 29 -13.27 18.40 6.95
C GLY A 29 -14.19 17.81 8.03
N SER A 30 -14.97 18.64 8.73
CA SER A 30 -15.80 18.19 9.85
C SER A 30 -16.80 17.10 9.44
N ALA A 31 -17.06 16.14 10.33
CA ALA A 31 -18.02 15.06 10.10
C ALA A 31 -19.44 15.57 9.80
N ALA A 32 -19.87 16.65 10.47
CA ALA A 32 -21.18 17.26 10.27
C ALA A 32 -21.36 17.82 8.85
N THR A 33 -20.36 18.57 8.36
CA THR A 33 -20.37 19.10 6.99
C THR A 33 -20.31 17.97 5.97
N GLY A 34 -19.46 16.96 6.17
CA GLY A 34 -19.37 15.82 5.28
C GLY A 34 -20.69 15.06 5.14
N ARG A 35 -21.42 14.84 6.25
CA ARG A 35 -22.76 14.23 6.24
C ARG A 35 -23.78 15.08 5.48
N MET A 36 -23.82 16.39 5.74
CA MET A 36 -24.69 17.33 5.03
C MET A 36 -24.43 17.29 3.50
N LEU A 37 -23.17 17.29 3.09
CA LEU A 37 -22.82 17.22 1.67
C LEU A 37 -23.19 15.88 1.05
N ARG A 38 -22.99 14.77 1.78
CA ARG A 38 -23.35 13.41 1.32
C ARG A 38 -24.85 13.29 1.04
N GLU A 39 -25.69 14.01 1.78
CA GLU A 39 -27.15 14.03 1.63
C GLU A 39 -27.64 14.92 0.47
N THR A 40 -26.74 15.57 -0.29
CA THR A 40 -27.13 16.38 -1.46
C THR A 40 -27.92 15.55 -2.47
N PRO A 41 -29.10 16.01 -2.93
CA PRO A 41 -29.99 15.22 -3.80
C PRO A 41 -29.29 14.60 -5.01
N ASN A 42 -28.49 15.37 -5.77
CA ASN A 42 -27.76 14.85 -6.92
C ASN A 42 -26.75 13.75 -6.58
N ILE A 43 -26.08 13.85 -5.42
CA ILE A 43 -25.11 12.83 -4.98
C ILE A 43 -25.86 11.51 -4.76
N VAL A 44 -27.01 11.57 -4.10
CA VAL A 44 -27.84 10.39 -3.80
C VAL A 44 -28.51 9.84 -5.07
N GLU A 45 -29.23 10.69 -5.81
CA GLU A 45 -30.03 10.29 -6.97
C GLU A 45 -29.19 9.75 -8.12
N ARG A 46 -28.00 10.32 -8.35
CA ARG A 46 -27.09 9.89 -9.43
C ARG A 46 -26.03 8.91 -8.96
N ALA A 47 -26.10 8.47 -7.70
CA ALA A 47 -25.11 7.60 -7.06
C ALA A 47 -23.67 8.10 -7.27
N VAL A 48 -23.45 9.41 -7.12
CA VAL A 48 -22.13 10.02 -7.23
C VAL A 48 -21.25 9.45 -6.12
N ARG A 49 -20.02 9.08 -6.48
CA ARG A 49 -19.07 8.55 -5.51
C ARG A 49 -18.64 9.65 -4.55
N PHE A 50 -18.85 9.43 -3.26
CA PHE A 50 -18.55 10.41 -2.22
C PHE A 50 -17.60 9.79 -1.19
N ASN A 51 -16.33 10.21 -1.22
CA ASN A 51 -15.37 9.90 -0.18
C ASN A 51 -15.40 11.00 0.89
N MET A 52 -15.37 10.61 2.16
CA MET A 52 -15.46 11.53 3.29
C MET A 52 -14.36 11.20 4.30
N GLU A 53 -13.34 12.04 4.36
CA GLU A 53 -12.37 12.05 5.44
C GLU A 53 -12.84 13.06 6.49
N ALA A 54 -13.15 12.58 7.69
CA ALA A 54 -13.76 13.37 8.74
C ALA A 54 -12.87 13.52 9.97
N ASP A 55 -13.44 14.09 11.04
CA ASP A 55 -12.82 14.19 12.35
C ASP A 55 -12.38 12.81 12.86
N SER A 56 -11.21 12.74 13.50
CA SER A 56 -10.57 11.47 13.86
C SER A 56 -9.91 11.50 15.23
N LEU A 57 -10.24 10.50 16.04
CA LEU A 57 -9.67 10.32 17.36
C LEU A 57 -8.52 9.30 17.32
N ASN A 58 -7.45 9.65 16.60
CA ASN A 58 -6.27 8.79 16.51
C ASN A 58 -5.71 8.49 17.90
N CYS A 59 -5.34 7.24 18.11
CA CYS A 59 -4.71 6.80 19.34
C CYS A 59 -3.26 6.34 19.14
N SER A 60 -2.48 6.45 20.20
CA SER A 60 -1.20 5.76 20.35
C SER A 60 -1.27 4.88 21.59
N ILE A 61 -0.93 3.60 21.44
CA ILE A 61 -0.97 2.61 22.53
C ILE A 61 0.46 2.27 22.94
N LEU A 62 0.76 2.42 24.23
CA LEU A 62 2.02 1.95 24.81
C LEU A 62 1.90 0.46 25.17
N GLY A 63 2.81 -0.37 24.69
CA GLY A 63 2.87 -1.79 25.06
C GLY A 63 3.29 -1.98 26.52
N PRO A 64 2.89 -3.09 27.19
CA PRO A 64 3.19 -3.32 28.60
C PRO A 64 4.68 -3.58 28.89
N ASP A 65 5.47 -3.93 27.88
CA ASP A 65 6.92 -4.15 27.94
C ASP A 65 7.74 -2.86 27.79
N ALA A 66 7.13 -1.80 27.25
CA ALA A 66 7.75 -0.49 27.05
C ALA A 66 7.72 0.36 28.34
N ALA A 67 8.37 -0.13 29.40
CA ALA A 67 8.42 0.51 30.71
C ALA A 67 9.38 1.74 30.74
N PRO A 68 9.27 2.65 31.73
CA PRO A 68 10.21 3.77 31.87
C PRO A 68 11.67 3.30 31.92
N GLY A 69 12.53 3.96 31.15
CA GLY A 69 13.94 3.59 31.00
C GLY A 69 14.24 2.67 29.81
N THR A 70 13.21 2.17 29.11
CA THR A 70 13.36 1.52 27.80
C THR A 70 13.44 2.55 26.67
N GLU A 71 14.04 2.16 25.54
CA GLU A 71 14.10 3.02 24.35
C GLU A 71 12.69 3.26 23.78
N GLU A 72 11.86 2.23 23.81
CA GLU A 72 10.48 2.23 23.32
C GLU A 72 9.61 3.25 24.07
N PHE A 73 9.76 3.35 25.40
CA PHE A 73 9.08 4.36 26.20
C PHE A 73 9.49 5.78 25.77
N ASP A 74 10.79 6.02 25.58
CA ASP A 74 11.28 7.34 25.18
C ASP A 74 10.84 7.73 23.76
N LEU A 75 10.78 6.77 22.84
CA LEU A 75 10.24 6.95 21.49
C LEU A 75 8.74 7.24 21.52
N PHE A 76 7.98 6.49 22.32
CA PHE A 76 6.54 6.71 22.48
C PHE A 76 6.24 8.12 22.96
N VAL A 77 6.87 8.57 24.05
CA VAL A 77 6.64 9.90 24.61
C VAL A 77 7.08 10.99 23.61
N LYS A 78 8.20 10.79 22.90
CA LYS A 78 8.66 11.71 21.86
C LYS A 78 7.63 11.83 20.73
N GLU A 79 7.05 10.73 20.30
CA GLU A 79 6.09 10.69 19.19
C GLU A 79 4.77 11.37 19.57
N VAL A 80 4.23 11.08 20.76
CA VAL A 80 3.01 11.75 21.26
C VAL A 80 3.20 13.27 21.29
N VAL A 81 4.31 13.76 21.86
CA VAL A 81 4.60 15.21 21.91
C VAL A 81 4.78 15.81 20.52
N ARG A 82 5.48 15.10 19.63
CA ARG A 82 5.68 15.55 18.24
C ARG A 82 4.33 15.71 17.53
N GLU A 83 3.45 14.72 17.64
CA GLU A 83 2.15 14.73 16.96
C GLU A 83 1.19 15.78 17.55
N MET A 84 1.22 16.00 18.86
CA MET A 84 0.47 17.06 19.51
C MET A 84 0.90 18.46 19.05
N THR A 85 2.20 18.67 18.79
CA THR A 85 2.77 20.02 18.59
C THR A 85 3.04 20.36 17.13
N ALA A 86 3.27 19.36 16.28
CA ALA A 86 3.45 19.57 14.84
C ALA A 86 2.19 20.20 14.24
N LYS A 87 2.37 21.36 13.58
CA LYS A 87 1.27 22.20 13.07
C LYS A 87 0.24 22.56 14.15
N ALA A 88 0.68 22.72 15.39
CA ALA A 88 -0.19 22.96 16.56
C ALA A 88 -1.34 21.93 16.66
N GLY A 89 -1.06 20.67 16.32
CA GLY A 89 -2.04 19.58 16.36
C GLY A 89 -3.12 19.63 15.27
N GLN A 90 -3.05 20.57 14.31
CA GLN A 90 -4.01 20.71 13.21
C GLN A 90 -3.70 19.75 12.04
N LYS A 91 -3.66 18.46 12.36
CA LYS A 91 -3.51 17.35 11.41
C LYS A 91 -4.60 16.33 11.70
N CYS A 92 -5.27 15.83 10.67
CA CYS A 92 -6.26 14.74 10.81
C CYS A 92 -5.64 13.46 11.38
N THR A 93 -4.33 13.27 11.27
CA THR A 93 -3.60 12.10 11.79
C THR A 93 -2.96 12.32 13.16
N ALA A 94 -3.13 13.49 13.79
CA ALA A 94 -2.49 13.79 15.07
C ALA A 94 -3.07 12.92 16.19
N ILE A 95 -2.20 12.49 17.11
CA ILE A 95 -2.57 11.63 18.24
C ILE A 95 -3.42 12.45 19.23
N ARG A 96 -4.68 12.03 19.42
CA ARG A 96 -5.65 12.62 20.36
C ARG A 96 -5.76 11.85 21.66
N ARG A 97 -5.54 10.53 21.59
CA ARG A 97 -5.71 9.59 22.70
C ARG A 97 -4.40 8.85 22.96
N THR A 98 -3.91 8.91 24.18
CA THR A 98 -2.69 8.20 24.62
C THR A 98 -3.13 7.08 25.56
N ILE A 99 -3.07 5.84 25.10
CA ILE A 99 -3.60 4.68 25.82
C ILE A 99 -2.42 3.91 26.42
N VAL A 100 -2.40 3.75 27.74
CA VAL A 100 -1.24 3.24 28.48
C VAL A 100 -1.63 2.14 29.46
N PRO A 101 -0.73 1.21 29.83
CA PRO A 101 -1.03 0.20 30.84
C PRO A 101 -1.46 0.84 32.17
N ALA A 102 -2.45 0.26 32.83
CA ALA A 102 -2.82 0.64 34.18
C ALA A 102 -1.61 0.51 35.12
N GLY A 103 -1.34 1.55 35.91
CA GLY A 103 -0.15 1.69 36.76
C GLY A 103 1.03 2.44 36.11
N MET A 104 0.96 2.81 34.82
CA MET A 104 2.00 3.59 34.12
C MET A 104 1.57 5.02 33.76
N GLU A 105 0.38 5.44 34.15
CA GLU A 105 -0.22 6.73 33.82
C GLU A 105 0.65 7.88 34.32
N GLU A 106 1.06 7.84 35.59
CA GLU A 106 1.84 8.90 36.22
C GLU A 106 3.22 9.08 35.55
N ASP A 107 3.90 7.98 35.25
CA ASP A 107 5.21 7.99 34.58
C ASP A 107 5.11 8.59 33.17
N VAL A 108 4.08 8.19 32.41
CA VAL A 108 3.84 8.73 31.07
C VAL A 108 3.47 10.21 31.13
N ILE A 109 2.54 10.60 32.00
CA ILE A 109 2.12 12.00 32.17
C ILE A 109 3.31 12.88 32.54
N LYS A 110 4.15 12.44 33.48
CA LYS A 110 5.37 13.15 33.89
C LYS A 110 6.35 13.30 32.73
N ALA A 111 6.57 12.25 31.94
CA ALA A 111 7.48 12.27 30.80
C ALA A 111 6.96 13.16 29.65
N LEU A 112 5.65 13.14 29.37
CA LEU A 112 4.99 14.01 28.40
C LEU A 112 5.09 15.46 28.83
N ARG A 113 4.74 15.78 30.07
CA ARG A 113 4.85 17.13 30.66
C ARG A 113 6.25 17.69 30.53
N ALA A 114 7.28 16.94 30.94
CA ALA A 114 8.66 17.40 30.89
C ALA A 114 9.15 17.74 29.48
N ARG A 115 8.61 17.08 28.44
CA ARG A 115 8.89 17.40 27.04
C ARG A 115 8.04 18.56 26.52
N LEU A 116 6.75 18.63 26.89
CA LEU A 116 5.85 19.72 26.50
C LEU A 116 6.29 21.08 27.07
N GLU A 117 6.82 21.12 28.30
CA GLU A 117 7.36 22.35 28.92
C GLU A 117 8.50 23.00 28.11
N ARG A 118 9.18 22.23 27.27
CA ARG A 118 10.27 22.73 26.40
C ARG A 118 9.78 23.26 25.06
N VAL A 119 8.48 23.17 24.78
CA VAL A 119 7.90 23.60 23.50
C VAL A 119 7.72 25.10 23.53
N VAL A 120 8.58 25.81 22.81
CA VAL A 120 8.48 27.27 22.66
C VAL A 120 7.37 27.60 21.66
N ILE A 121 6.37 28.35 22.12
CA ILE A 121 5.25 28.84 21.31
C ILE A 121 5.56 30.25 20.83
N GLY A 122 5.35 30.55 19.54
CA GLY A 122 5.70 31.87 19.04
C GLY A 122 5.51 32.08 17.54
N ASP A 123 6.05 33.19 17.06
CA ASP A 123 6.16 33.48 15.63
C ASP A 123 7.04 32.41 14.94
N PRO A 124 6.54 31.68 13.93
CA PRO A 124 7.33 30.71 13.18
C PRO A 124 8.60 31.27 12.54
N GLY A 125 8.69 32.60 12.33
CA GLY A 125 9.88 33.28 11.81
C GLY A 125 11.00 33.49 12.83
N VAL A 126 10.76 33.25 14.13
CA VAL A 126 11.74 33.45 15.19
C VAL A 126 12.49 32.15 15.50
N GLU A 127 13.82 32.23 15.52
CA GLU A 127 14.67 31.10 15.87
C GLU A 127 14.35 30.55 17.26
N GLY A 128 14.31 29.22 17.39
CA GLY A 128 14.00 28.57 18.66
C GLY A 128 12.52 28.29 18.89
N VAL A 129 11.60 28.94 18.16
CA VAL A 129 10.17 28.59 18.19
C VAL A 129 9.98 27.16 17.66
N ARG A 130 9.11 26.39 18.32
CA ARG A 130 8.81 24.98 18.00
C ARG A 130 7.35 24.74 17.65
N MET A 131 6.45 25.59 18.13
CA MET A 131 5.02 25.53 17.80
C MET A 131 4.49 26.91 17.41
N GLY A 132 3.86 27.01 16.24
CA GLY A 132 3.19 28.22 15.76
C GLY A 132 1.74 28.35 16.26
N PRO A 133 0.99 29.34 15.75
CA PRO A 133 -0.44 29.49 16.05
C PRO A 133 -1.29 28.44 15.31
N LEU A 134 -2.54 28.32 15.74
CA LEU A 134 -3.60 27.72 14.93
C LEU A 134 -3.91 28.60 13.71
N ALA A 135 -4.58 28.03 12.71
CA ALA A 135 -4.88 28.70 11.44
C ALA A 135 -5.72 29.99 11.60
N THR A 136 -6.68 30.02 12.52
CA THR A 136 -7.55 31.19 12.74
C THR A 136 -7.98 31.35 14.20
N LYS A 137 -8.41 32.55 14.59
CA LYS A 137 -9.03 32.79 15.91
C LYS A 137 -10.36 32.06 16.09
N GLY A 138 -11.06 31.73 15.00
CA GLY A 138 -12.23 30.86 15.05
C GLY A 138 -11.85 29.49 15.58
N GLN A 139 -10.79 28.91 15.03
CA GLN A 139 -10.26 27.62 15.47
C GLN A 139 -9.80 27.62 16.92
N VAL A 140 -9.23 28.71 17.44
CA VAL A 140 -8.91 28.83 18.88
C VAL A 140 -10.15 28.65 19.75
N ARG A 141 -11.29 29.24 19.36
CA ARG A 141 -12.56 29.08 20.09
C ARG A 141 -13.11 27.67 19.96
N ASP A 142 -13.06 27.09 18.76
CA ASP A 142 -13.58 25.74 18.50
C ASP A 142 -12.78 24.69 19.29
N VAL A 143 -11.44 24.79 19.27
CA VAL A 143 -10.54 23.92 20.07
C VAL A 143 -10.78 24.13 21.56
N GLY A 144 -10.93 25.38 22.02
CA GLY A 144 -11.24 25.68 23.42
C GLY A 144 -12.57 25.09 23.88
N ALA A 145 -13.61 25.14 23.06
CA ALA A 145 -14.92 24.57 23.36
C ALA A 145 -14.88 23.03 23.40
N ALA A 146 -14.17 22.39 22.47
CA ALA A 146 -13.96 20.95 22.48
C ALA A 146 -13.14 20.50 23.70
N ALA A 147 -12.07 21.23 24.03
CA ALA A 147 -11.25 20.97 25.21
C ALA A 147 -12.04 21.14 26.51
N ALA A 148 -12.94 22.12 26.60
CA ALA A 148 -13.81 22.29 27.77
C ALA A 148 -14.73 21.07 27.99
N LYS A 149 -15.30 20.50 26.92
CA LYS A 149 -16.08 19.25 27.01
C LYS A 149 -15.23 18.08 27.47
N LEU A 150 -14.03 17.92 26.91
CA LEU A 150 -13.11 16.85 27.31
C LEU A 150 -12.72 16.93 28.81
N ARG A 151 -12.67 18.15 29.38
CA ARG A 151 -12.42 18.37 30.81
C ARG A 151 -13.57 17.93 31.73
N GLU A 152 -14.78 17.72 31.21
CA GLU A 152 -15.89 17.14 31.99
C GLU A 152 -15.63 15.67 32.30
N ALA A 153 -14.83 14.99 31.47
CA ALA A 153 -14.49 13.57 31.58
C ALA A 153 -13.10 13.28 32.18
N GLY A 154 -12.24 14.29 32.32
CA GLY A 154 -10.84 14.07 32.68
C GLY A 154 -10.19 15.24 33.41
N ALA A 155 -9.21 14.92 34.26
CA ALA A 155 -8.42 15.89 34.98
C ALA A 155 -7.42 16.58 34.05
N LEU A 156 -7.25 17.89 34.22
CA LEU A 156 -6.21 18.66 33.55
C LEU A 156 -4.86 18.41 34.23
N VAL A 157 -3.92 17.78 33.53
CA VAL A 157 -2.61 17.38 34.10
C VAL A 157 -1.44 18.21 33.58
N TYR A 158 -1.62 18.92 32.46
CA TYR A 158 -0.67 19.91 31.97
C TYR A 158 -1.33 20.96 31.05
N GLY A 159 -0.86 22.20 31.14
CA GLY A 159 -1.26 23.30 30.28
C GLY A 159 -2.70 23.75 30.50
N GLY A 160 -3.34 24.26 29.45
CA GLY A 160 -4.73 24.75 29.53
C GLY A 160 -4.92 26.12 30.20
N ASP A 161 -3.84 26.75 30.65
CA ASP A 161 -3.85 28.11 31.14
C ASP A 161 -4.03 29.11 29.99
N ALA A 162 -4.82 30.15 30.24
CA ALA A 162 -4.96 31.28 29.30
C ALA A 162 -3.69 32.15 29.25
N ASP A 163 -2.83 32.04 30.26
CA ASP A 163 -1.62 32.84 30.42
C ASP A 163 -0.36 32.01 30.13
N PHE A 164 0.00 31.92 28.85
CA PHE A 164 1.23 31.27 28.39
C PHE A 164 2.08 32.25 27.57
N ALA A 165 3.39 32.08 27.63
CA ALA A 165 4.33 32.94 26.90
C ALA A 165 4.28 32.67 25.40
N VAL A 166 4.27 33.75 24.61
CA VAL A 166 4.40 33.73 23.15
C VAL A 166 5.63 34.52 22.77
N VAL A 167 6.58 33.86 22.10
CA VAL A 167 7.85 34.47 21.68
C VAL A 167 7.68 35.14 20.33
N GLY A 168 8.09 36.40 20.22
CA GLY A 168 8.14 37.11 18.93
C GLY A 168 6.79 37.54 18.36
N ALA A 169 5.68 37.34 19.07
CA ALA A 169 4.35 37.73 18.61
C ALA A 169 3.45 38.21 19.76
N ASP A 170 2.41 38.96 19.42
CA ASP A 170 1.35 39.38 20.34
C ASP A 170 0.32 38.25 20.50
N ARG A 171 0.22 37.69 21.71
CA ARG A 171 -0.66 36.55 22.05
C ARG A 171 -2.13 36.84 21.72
N GLU A 172 -2.60 38.06 22.03
CA GLU A 172 -4.00 38.45 21.86
C GLU A 172 -4.36 38.74 20.40
N LYS A 173 -3.37 39.14 19.59
CA LYS A 173 -3.56 39.32 18.14
C LYS A 173 -3.43 38.03 17.36
N GLY A 174 -2.57 37.11 17.80
CA GLY A 174 -2.39 35.80 17.19
C GLY A 174 -3.52 34.80 17.48
N ALA A 175 -3.47 33.67 16.80
CA ALA A 175 -4.38 32.54 17.02
C ALA A 175 -3.66 31.43 17.82
N PHE A 176 -3.05 31.78 18.94
CA PHE A 176 -2.26 30.83 19.72
C PHE A 176 -3.13 29.99 20.67
N PHE A 177 -2.73 28.74 20.88
CA PHE A 177 -3.34 27.82 21.84
C PHE A 177 -2.23 26.98 22.47
N ALA A 178 -2.13 26.95 23.79
CA ALA A 178 -1.10 26.17 24.50
C ALA A 178 -1.43 24.67 24.47
N PRO A 179 -0.42 23.78 24.43
CA PRO A 179 -0.68 22.35 24.53
C PRO A 179 -1.44 22.02 25.82
N MET A 180 -2.40 21.12 25.74
CA MET A 180 -3.23 20.70 26.86
C MET A 180 -3.20 19.18 26.97
N LEU A 181 -2.85 18.68 28.16
CA LEU A 181 -2.87 17.25 28.46
C LEU A 181 -3.92 16.97 29.53
N LEU A 182 -4.82 16.05 29.22
CA LEU A 182 -5.86 15.55 30.11
C LEU A 182 -5.54 14.12 30.53
N ALA A 183 -6.03 13.71 31.69
CA ALA A 183 -6.02 12.32 32.14
C ALA A 183 -7.45 11.90 32.47
N CYS A 184 -7.90 10.80 31.86
CA CYS A 184 -9.20 10.21 32.15
C CYS A 184 -8.98 8.82 32.77
N ASP A 185 -9.12 8.73 34.09
CA ASP A 185 -8.86 7.52 34.87
C ASP A 185 -9.92 6.44 34.63
N ARG A 186 -11.15 6.85 34.27
CA ARG A 186 -12.30 5.96 34.02
C ARG A 186 -12.87 6.13 32.62
N PRO A 187 -12.10 5.82 31.58
CA PRO A 187 -12.45 6.09 30.20
C PRO A 187 -13.62 5.25 29.66
N PHE A 188 -14.19 4.32 30.44
CA PHE A 188 -15.44 3.60 30.11
C PHE A 188 -16.69 4.23 30.71
N GLU A 189 -16.53 5.12 31.68
CA GLU A 189 -17.64 5.86 32.29
C GLU A 189 -17.89 7.20 31.54
N HIS A 190 -17.06 7.51 30.54
CA HIS A 190 -17.04 8.78 29.82
C HIS A 190 -16.92 8.56 28.30
N ASP A 191 -17.86 9.14 27.55
CA ASP A 191 -17.87 9.07 26.08
C ASP A 191 -16.98 10.14 25.44
N GLU A 192 -16.74 11.25 26.14
CA GLU A 192 -16.12 12.45 25.60
C GLU A 192 -14.74 12.20 24.98
N PRO A 193 -13.81 11.47 25.64
CA PRO A 193 -12.51 11.16 25.04
C PRO A 193 -12.61 10.34 23.75
N HIS A 194 -13.72 9.64 23.51
CA HIS A 194 -13.97 8.78 22.36
C HIS A 194 -14.92 9.38 21.32
N ALA A 195 -15.49 10.55 21.58
CA ALA A 195 -16.47 11.20 20.70
C ALA A 195 -16.14 12.66 20.36
N VAL A 196 -15.30 13.35 21.15
CA VAL A 196 -15.01 14.77 20.97
C VAL A 196 -13.57 14.97 20.51
N GLU A 197 -13.39 15.38 19.26
CA GLU A 197 -12.09 15.82 18.76
C GLU A 197 -11.88 17.32 19.03
N ALA A 198 -10.79 17.65 19.74
CA ALA A 198 -10.23 18.99 19.77
C ALA A 198 -9.13 19.10 18.69
N PHE A 199 -9.42 19.76 17.57
CA PHE A 199 -8.52 19.90 16.41
C PHE A 199 -7.37 20.91 16.66
N GLY A 200 -6.56 20.63 17.68
CA GLY A 200 -5.47 21.46 18.17
C GLY A 200 -4.49 20.63 19.03
N PRO A 201 -3.63 21.26 19.83
CA PRO A 201 -2.60 20.56 20.60
C PRO A 201 -3.17 19.99 21.91
N VAL A 202 -4.25 19.21 21.83
CA VAL A 202 -4.97 18.61 22.97
C VAL A 202 -4.87 17.10 22.91
N ASN A 203 -4.59 16.45 24.03
CA ASN A 203 -4.50 14.99 24.14
C ASN A 203 -5.01 14.49 25.49
N THR A 204 -5.62 13.30 25.49
CA THR A 204 -6.11 12.64 26.70
C THR A 204 -5.36 11.32 26.93
N VAL A 205 -4.71 11.19 28.09
CA VAL A 205 -4.10 9.95 28.58
C VAL A 205 -5.16 9.10 29.26
N MET A 206 -5.18 7.80 28.96
CA MET A 206 -6.17 6.85 29.46
C MET A 206 -5.51 5.50 29.76
N PRO A 207 -5.84 4.85 30.90
CA PRO A 207 -5.31 3.54 31.23
C PRO A 207 -6.06 2.41 30.53
N TYR A 208 -5.42 1.25 30.38
CA TYR A 208 -6.06 -0.01 30.01
C TYR A 208 -5.62 -1.16 30.93
N GLY A 209 -6.49 -2.14 31.17
CA GLY A 209 -6.21 -3.32 32.01
C GLY A 209 -5.61 -4.51 31.26
N SER A 210 -5.92 -4.69 29.97
CA SER A 210 -5.30 -5.72 29.12
C SER A 210 -5.01 -5.23 27.68
N VAL A 211 -4.12 -5.94 26.96
CA VAL A 211 -3.82 -5.60 25.55
C VAL A 211 -5.08 -5.72 24.66
N ASP A 212 -5.94 -6.71 24.90
CA ASP A 212 -7.20 -6.85 24.19
C ASP A 212 -8.12 -5.65 24.43
N GLU A 213 -8.14 -5.14 25.67
CA GLU A 213 -8.85 -3.93 26.02
C GLU A 213 -8.27 -2.71 25.30
N ALA A 214 -6.94 -2.59 25.21
CA ALA A 214 -6.26 -1.54 24.47
C ALA A 214 -6.63 -1.55 22.97
N ILE A 215 -6.67 -2.73 22.35
CA ILE A 215 -7.10 -2.90 20.95
C ILE A 215 -8.59 -2.55 20.79
N GLY A 216 -9.44 -3.00 21.71
CA GLY A 216 -10.85 -2.59 21.75
C GLY A 216 -11.02 -1.07 21.84
N ARG A 217 -10.15 -0.39 22.58
CA ARG A 217 -10.11 1.08 22.70
C ARG A 217 -9.60 1.79 21.45
N ALA A 218 -8.76 1.15 20.64
CA ALA A 218 -8.34 1.68 19.34
C ALA A 218 -9.48 1.69 18.31
N GLY A 219 -10.39 0.71 18.38
CA GLY A 219 -11.41 0.40 17.37
C GLY A 219 -12.53 1.42 17.12
N GLY A 220 -12.37 2.67 17.55
CA GLY A 220 -13.32 3.77 17.27
C GLY A 220 -12.82 4.81 16.24
N GLY A 221 -11.58 4.68 15.75
CA GLY A 221 -11.03 5.57 14.72
C GLY A 221 -11.13 4.96 13.32
N GLU A 222 -12.12 5.35 12.53
CA GLU A 222 -12.26 4.94 11.13
C GLU A 222 -11.42 5.86 10.22
N GLU A 223 -10.11 5.63 10.11
CA GLU A 223 -9.28 6.32 9.11
C GLU A 223 -9.12 5.49 7.83
N MET A 224 -9.69 5.96 6.72
CA MET A 224 -9.49 5.39 5.38
C MET A 224 -8.59 6.28 4.50
N GLY A 225 -7.33 6.47 4.91
CA GLY A 225 -6.40 7.32 4.15
C GLY A 225 -5.84 6.71 2.84
N GLY A 226 -5.60 7.58 1.85
CA GLY A 226 -4.72 7.32 0.70
C GLY A 226 -5.33 6.52 -0.47
N VAL A 227 -4.47 5.87 -1.27
CA VAL A 227 -4.89 5.11 -2.48
C VAL A 227 -5.87 3.99 -2.16
N ARG A 228 -5.85 3.47 -0.93
CA ARG A 228 -6.79 2.43 -0.47
C ARG A 228 -8.23 2.94 -0.42
N GLY A 229 -8.46 4.19 0.03
CA GLY A 229 -9.78 4.82 -0.03
C GLY A 229 -10.25 4.99 -1.47
N VAL A 230 -9.36 5.37 -2.38
CA VAL A 230 -9.68 5.51 -3.82
C VAL A 230 -10.09 4.19 -4.46
N LEU A 231 -9.32 3.11 -4.25
CA LEU A 231 -9.61 1.79 -4.83
C LEU A 231 -10.93 1.19 -4.35
N HIS A 232 -11.40 1.55 -3.15
CA HIS A 232 -12.70 1.12 -2.63
C HIS A 232 -13.86 1.69 -3.44
N TYR A 233 -13.72 2.92 -3.95
CA TYR A 233 -14.74 3.61 -4.75
C TYR A 233 -14.52 3.52 -6.26
N MET A 234 -13.49 2.82 -6.74
CA MET A 234 -13.34 2.58 -8.17
C MET A 234 -14.36 1.54 -8.65
N GLN A 235 -15.16 1.91 -9.65
CA GLN A 235 -16.01 0.95 -10.35
C GLN A 235 -15.12 -0.11 -11.01
N ARG A 236 -15.38 -1.37 -10.66
CA ARG A 236 -14.75 -2.52 -11.31
C ARG A 236 -15.67 -2.99 -12.40
N THR A 237 -15.23 -2.91 -13.65
CA THR A 237 -15.95 -3.46 -14.78
C THR A 237 -15.50 -4.90 -15.00
N ALA A 238 -16.41 -5.85 -14.86
CA ALA A 238 -16.17 -7.22 -15.29
C ALA A 238 -16.39 -7.31 -16.80
N VAL A 239 -15.30 -7.44 -17.57
CA VAL A 239 -15.37 -7.65 -19.02
C VAL A 239 -15.44 -9.16 -19.27
N GLN A 240 -16.50 -9.61 -19.94
CA GLN A 240 -16.67 -11.00 -20.35
C GLN A 240 -16.55 -11.12 -21.87
N GLY A 241 -15.91 -12.18 -22.34
CA GLY A 241 -15.70 -12.44 -23.75
C GLY A 241 -14.88 -13.70 -23.95
N SER A 242 -14.68 -14.09 -25.21
CA SER A 242 -13.69 -15.14 -25.51
C SER A 242 -12.29 -14.65 -25.15
N PRO A 243 -11.34 -15.56 -24.84
CA PRO A 243 -9.96 -15.17 -24.56
C PRO A 243 -9.36 -14.26 -25.64
N THR A 244 -9.66 -14.50 -26.91
CA THR A 244 -9.20 -13.66 -28.03
C THR A 244 -9.72 -12.23 -27.96
N VAL A 245 -11.00 -12.05 -27.65
CA VAL A 245 -11.58 -10.71 -27.49
C VAL A 245 -10.98 -10.02 -26.27
N LEU A 246 -10.90 -10.72 -25.14
CA LEU A 246 -10.32 -10.20 -23.91
C LEU A 246 -8.85 -9.81 -24.11
N THR A 247 -8.10 -10.57 -24.90
CA THR A 247 -6.71 -10.25 -25.23
C THR A 247 -6.57 -8.89 -25.91
N ARG A 248 -7.43 -8.62 -26.90
CA ARG A 248 -7.43 -7.35 -27.64
C ARG A 248 -7.94 -6.18 -26.80
N VAL A 249 -8.95 -6.41 -25.97
CA VAL A 249 -9.54 -5.37 -25.09
C VAL A 249 -8.58 -4.97 -23.97
N MET A 250 -7.90 -5.95 -23.37
CA MET A 250 -7.00 -5.73 -22.23
C MET A 250 -5.56 -5.42 -22.64
N ASP A 251 -5.23 -5.52 -23.92
CA ASP A 251 -3.85 -5.48 -24.45
C ASP A 251 -2.91 -6.40 -23.64
N GLN A 252 -3.39 -7.63 -23.39
CA GLN A 252 -2.72 -8.64 -22.60
C GLN A 252 -3.20 -10.03 -23.00
N TRP A 253 -2.28 -10.95 -23.29
CA TRP A 253 -2.59 -12.32 -23.66
C TRP A 253 -3.40 -13.05 -22.60
N MET A 254 -4.47 -13.71 -23.04
CA MET A 254 -5.28 -14.61 -22.24
C MET A 254 -5.07 -16.05 -22.73
N PRO A 255 -4.84 -17.03 -21.83
CA PRO A 255 -4.73 -18.43 -22.23
C PRO A 255 -5.94 -18.89 -23.08
N GLY A 256 -5.65 -19.58 -24.19
CA GLY A 256 -6.67 -20.06 -25.12
C GLY A 256 -7.15 -19.03 -26.15
N ALA A 257 -6.54 -17.86 -26.23
CA ALA A 257 -6.79 -16.91 -27.31
C ALA A 257 -6.15 -17.36 -28.64
N GLU A 258 -6.37 -16.60 -29.70
CA GLU A 258 -5.78 -16.83 -31.02
C GLU A 258 -4.28 -16.50 -31.02
N GLU A 259 -3.45 -17.49 -31.33
CA GLU A 259 -2.00 -17.34 -31.36
C GLU A 259 -1.50 -16.83 -32.71
N LYS A 260 -0.47 -15.99 -32.67
CA LYS A 260 0.27 -15.55 -33.85
C LYS A 260 1.59 -16.29 -33.91
N ARG A 261 1.98 -16.77 -35.09
CA ARG A 261 3.26 -17.44 -35.29
C ARG A 261 4.08 -16.69 -36.32
N ASP A 262 5.36 -16.54 -36.02
CA ASP A 262 6.34 -16.00 -36.93
C ASP A 262 7.45 -17.04 -37.15
N ARG A 263 8.13 -16.95 -38.28
CA ARG A 263 9.36 -17.69 -38.57
C ARG A 263 10.54 -17.14 -37.77
N VAL A 264 10.51 -15.85 -37.42
CA VAL A 264 11.56 -15.22 -36.62
C VAL A 264 11.32 -15.51 -35.14
N HIS A 265 12.37 -16.00 -34.46
CA HIS A 265 12.31 -16.25 -33.02
C HIS A 265 11.97 -14.95 -32.25
N PRO A 266 11.01 -14.95 -31.32
CA PRO A 266 10.57 -13.71 -30.66
C PRO A 266 11.70 -12.96 -29.93
N PHE A 267 12.66 -13.67 -29.32
CA PHE A 267 13.82 -13.03 -28.67
C PHE A 267 14.78 -12.30 -29.63
N ARG A 268 14.63 -12.46 -30.95
CA ARG A 268 15.38 -11.70 -31.97
C ARG A 268 14.69 -10.39 -32.36
N LYS A 269 13.45 -10.17 -31.93
CA LYS A 269 12.64 -9.01 -32.27
C LYS A 269 12.85 -7.89 -31.25
N TYR A 270 12.88 -6.65 -31.73
CA TYR A 270 12.84 -5.50 -30.84
C TYR A 270 11.44 -5.37 -30.22
N PHE A 271 11.34 -4.58 -29.15
CA PHE A 271 10.09 -4.39 -28.43
C PHE A 271 8.92 -3.97 -29.33
N GLU A 272 9.14 -3.11 -30.33
CA GLU A 272 8.10 -2.65 -31.26
C GLU A 272 7.61 -3.74 -32.22
N GLU A 273 8.46 -4.72 -32.54
CA GLU A 273 8.16 -5.80 -33.49
C GLU A 273 7.42 -6.98 -32.83
N LEU A 274 7.43 -7.05 -31.49
CA LEU A 274 6.73 -8.07 -30.73
C LEU A 274 5.24 -7.79 -30.66
N GLU A 275 4.42 -8.78 -30.99
CA GLU A 275 2.96 -8.68 -30.85
C GLU A 275 2.46 -9.51 -29.67
N ILE A 276 1.48 -8.98 -28.94
CA ILE A 276 0.80 -9.75 -27.89
C ILE A 276 0.07 -10.93 -28.53
N GLY A 277 0.25 -12.12 -27.95
CA GLY A 277 -0.21 -13.38 -28.50
C GLY A 277 0.75 -14.03 -29.52
N GLU A 278 1.91 -13.42 -29.80
CA GLU A 278 2.95 -14.09 -30.58
C GLU A 278 3.55 -15.26 -29.80
N THR A 279 3.47 -16.46 -30.36
CA THR A 279 3.82 -17.73 -29.72
C THR A 279 4.93 -18.47 -30.45
N LEU A 280 6.00 -18.78 -29.72
CA LEU A 280 7.00 -19.75 -30.10
C LEU A 280 6.63 -21.12 -29.53
N VAL A 281 6.55 -22.13 -30.39
CA VAL A 281 6.50 -23.54 -29.97
C VAL A 281 7.86 -24.16 -30.24
N THR A 282 8.52 -24.60 -29.18
CA THR A 282 9.89 -25.15 -29.24
C THR A 282 9.89 -26.61 -29.69
N HIS A 283 11.08 -27.13 -29.99
CA HIS A 283 11.30 -28.56 -30.19
C HIS A 283 11.19 -29.33 -28.88
N GLY A 284 11.01 -30.66 -28.95
CA GLY A 284 10.93 -31.51 -27.77
C GLY A 284 12.30 -31.90 -27.21
N ARG A 285 12.38 -32.06 -25.88
CA ARG A 285 13.51 -32.65 -25.15
C ARG A 285 13.00 -33.78 -24.26
N THR A 286 13.53 -34.99 -24.45
CA THR A 286 13.24 -36.12 -23.57
C THR A 286 14.05 -36.00 -22.28
N VAL A 287 13.37 -36.06 -21.14
CA VAL A 287 13.97 -36.07 -19.81
C VAL A 287 14.42 -37.49 -19.48
N THR A 288 15.68 -37.65 -19.14
CA THR A 288 16.29 -38.95 -18.84
C THR A 288 16.68 -39.05 -17.37
N GLU A 289 17.03 -40.25 -16.90
CA GLU A 289 17.59 -40.42 -15.56
C GLU A 289 18.90 -39.63 -15.39
N ALA A 290 19.71 -39.56 -16.45
CA ALA A 290 20.96 -38.81 -16.43
C ALA A 290 20.74 -37.32 -16.14
N ASP A 291 19.66 -36.74 -16.68
CA ASP A 291 19.29 -35.35 -16.39
C ASP A 291 18.95 -35.14 -14.90
N VAL A 292 18.15 -36.05 -14.32
CA VAL A 292 17.75 -35.99 -12.91
C VAL A 292 18.96 -36.10 -11.98
N VAL A 293 19.83 -37.07 -12.25
CA VAL A 293 21.04 -37.30 -11.45
C VAL A 293 22.02 -36.13 -11.61
N ALA A 294 22.24 -35.63 -12.82
CA ALA A 294 23.13 -34.50 -13.06
C ALA A 294 22.62 -33.22 -12.38
N PHE A 295 21.32 -32.95 -12.46
CA PHE A 295 20.74 -31.77 -11.82
C PHE A 295 20.78 -31.87 -10.30
N ALA A 296 20.52 -33.04 -9.71
CA ALA A 296 20.70 -33.26 -8.27
C ALA A 296 22.16 -32.97 -7.85
N GLY A 297 23.13 -33.45 -8.63
CA GLY A 297 24.54 -33.19 -8.39
C GLY A 297 24.94 -31.71 -8.43
N ILE A 298 24.43 -30.96 -9.41
CA ILE A 298 24.78 -29.54 -9.60
C ILE A 298 24.02 -28.63 -8.62
N SER A 299 22.74 -28.92 -8.36
CA SER A 299 21.90 -28.10 -7.49
C SER A 299 22.06 -28.42 -6.00
N GLY A 300 22.53 -29.63 -5.68
CA GLY A 300 22.56 -30.17 -4.31
C GLY A 300 21.21 -30.71 -3.83
N ASP A 301 20.17 -30.69 -4.67
CA ASP A 301 18.85 -31.19 -4.32
C ASP A 301 18.76 -32.72 -4.54
N PHE A 302 19.03 -33.47 -3.48
CA PHE A 302 18.90 -34.91 -3.42
C PHE A 302 17.56 -35.37 -2.81
N PHE A 303 16.49 -34.59 -2.95
CA PHE A 303 15.18 -34.93 -2.41
C PHE A 303 14.69 -36.31 -2.88
N TYR A 304 14.05 -37.05 -1.96
CA TYR A 304 13.76 -38.48 -2.13
C TYR A 304 12.92 -38.77 -3.39
N ALA A 305 11.98 -37.88 -3.74
CA ALA A 305 11.11 -38.07 -4.91
C ALA A 305 11.87 -38.08 -6.24
N HIS A 306 13.11 -37.57 -6.26
CA HIS A 306 13.97 -37.56 -7.45
C HIS A 306 15.05 -38.64 -7.41
N MET A 307 15.51 -39.03 -6.21
CA MET A 307 16.73 -39.81 -6.04
C MET A 307 16.53 -41.21 -5.46
N ASP A 308 15.42 -41.49 -4.79
CA ASP A 308 15.13 -42.78 -4.15
C ASP A 308 13.87 -43.42 -4.75
N ASP A 309 14.03 -44.51 -5.50
CA ASP A 309 12.90 -45.19 -6.16
C ASP A 309 11.96 -45.88 -5.16
N VAL A 310 12.48 -46.36 -4.03
CA VAL A 310 11.67 -47.04 -3.01
C VAL A 310 10.78 -46.01 -2.30
N ALA A 311 11.38 -44.90 -1.86
CA ALA A 311 10.65 -43.83 -1.21
C ALA A 311 9.68 -43.12 -2.18
N ALA A 312 10.08 -42.90 -3.44
CA ALA A 312 9.22 -42.27 -4.44
C ALA A 312 7.93 -43.08 -4.67
N ARG A 313 8.02 -44.41 -4.83
CA ARG A 313 6.85 -45.30 -5.01
C ARG A 313 5.90 -45.33 -3.81
N ALA A 314 6.39 -45.01 -2.61
CA ALA A 314 5.59 -44.94 -1.40
C ALA A 314 4.92 -43.57 -1.18
N SER A 315 5.22 -42.60 -2.05
CA SER A 315 4.70 -41.23 -1.98
C SER A 315 3.48 -41.04 -2.90
N ILE A 316 3.07 -39.78 -3.10
CA ILE A 316 2.03 -39.42 -4.08
C ILE A 316 2.47 -39.62 -5.54
N PHE A 317 3.75 -39.91 -5.78
CA PHE A 317 4.32 -40.17 -7.09
C PHE A 317 4.41 -41.68 -7.37
N GLU A 318 4.27 -42.08 -8.64
CA GLU A 318 4.31 -43.51 -9.00
C GLU A 318 5.74 -44.09 -9.09
N ARG A 319 6.71 -43.22 -9.30
CA ARG A 319 8.15 -43.51 -9.45
C ARG A 319 8.93 -42.19 -9.35
N ARG A 320 10.26 -42.26 -9.43
CA ARG A 320 11.11 -41.04 -9.43
C ARG A 320 10.68 -40.07 -10.54
N VAL A 321 10.55 -38.80 -10.16
CA VAL A 321 10.19 -37.69 -11.06
C VAL A 321 11.38 -36.76 -11.24
N ALA A 322 11.39 -35.98 -12.31
CA ALA A 322 12.38 -34.93 -12.49
C ALA A 322 12.14 -33.76 -11.52
N HIS A 323 13.20 -33.03 -11.15
CA HIS A 323 13.07 -31.81 -10.36
C HIS A 323 12.24 -30.77 -11.09
N GLY A 324 11.32 -30.10 -10.40
CA GLY A 324 10.59 -28.97 -10.99
C GLY A 324 11.54 -27.88 -11.49
N TYR A 325 12.60 -27.57 -10.73
CA TYR A 325 13.61 -26.60 -11.14
C TYR A 325 14.47 -27.07 -12.31
N PHE A 326 14.67 -28.38 -12.48
CA PHE A 326 15.25 -28.91 -13.71
C PHE A 326 14.33 -28.66 -14.89
N VAL A 327 13.02 -28.94 -14.78
CA VAL A 327 12.04 -28.70 -15.85
C VAL A 327 12.02 -27.22 -16.25
N LEU A 328 12.06 -26.32 -15.27
CA LEU A 328 12.19 -24.87 -15.50
C LEU A 328 13.48 -24.52 -16.26
N SER A 329 14.62 -25.06 -15.81
CA SER A 329 15.93 -24.80 -16.43
C SER A 329 16.01 -25.36 -17.86
N ALA A 330 15.49 -26.57 -18.06
CA ALA A 330 15.40 -27.22 -19.36
C ALA A 330 14.48 -26.45 -20.32
N ALA A 331 13.35 -25.93 -19.82
CA ALA A 331 12.46 -25.08 -20.59
C ALA A 331 13.17 -23.80 -21.05
N ALA A 332 13.89 -23.11 -20.17
CA ALA A 332 14.71 -21.95 -20.56
C ALA A 332 15.72 -22.29 -21.67
N GLY A 333 16.38 -23.45 -21.57
CA GLY A 333 17.27 -23.94 -22.63
C GLY A 333 16.58 -24.23 -23.97
N LEU A 334 15.25 -24.42 -23.99
CA LEU A 334 14.48 -24.66 -25.22
C LEU A 334 14.02 -23.36 -25.90
N PHE A 335 13.66 -22.32 -25.13
CA PHE A 335 13.06 -21.10 -25.67
C PHE A 335 13.98 -19.87 -25.70
N VAL A 336 15.12 -19.89 -25.01
CA VAL A 336 16.05 -18.76 -25.03
C VAL A 336 16.93 -18.85 -26.28
N ASP A 337 16.95 -17.80 -27.10
CA ASP A 337 17.91 -17.66 -28.19
C ASP A 337 19.29 -17.27 -27.63
N PRO A 338 20.36 -18.05 -27.89
CA PRO A 338 21.66 -17.83 -27.26
C PRO A 338 22.48 -16.68 -27.88
N ALA A 339 22.10 -16.22 -29.10
CA ALA A 339 22.82 -15.16 -29.79
C ALA A 339 22.54 -13.79 -29.15
N PRO A 340 23.51 -12.86 -29.15
CA PRO A 340 23.25 -11.48 -28.75
C PRO A 340 22.10 -10.88 -29.55
N GLY A 341 21.12 -10.28 -28.85
CA GLY A 341 19.90 -9.78 -29.47
C GLY A 341 19.26 -8.63 -28.69
N PRO A 342 18.01 -8.26 -29.01
CA PRO A 342 17.29 -7.20 -28.33
C PRO A 342 16.94 -7.49 -26.87
N VAL A 343 16.88 -8.76 -26.45
CA VAL A 343 16.65 -9.13 -25.04
C VAL A 343 17.91 -8.81 -24.23
N LEU A 344 17.78 -7.90 -23.26
CA LEU A 344 18.87 -7.40 -22.44
C LEU A 344 19.08 -8.25 -21.18
N ALA A 345 17.97 -8.64 -20.55
CA ALA A 345 18.00 -9.43 -19.33
C ALA A 345 16.71 -10.24 -19.18
N ASN A 346 16.83 -11.50 -18.76
CA ASN A 346 15.73 -12.27 -18.20
C ASN A 346 15.88 -12.22 -16.67
N TYR A 347 15.09 -11.39 -15.99
CA TYR A 347 15.37 -10.99 -14.61
C TYR A 347 14.26 -11.35 -13.61
N GLY A 348 13.10 -11.78 -14.09
CA GLY A 348 11.95 -12.04 -13.24
C GLY A 348 11.19 -13.29 -13.63
N LEU A 349 10.60 -13.93 -12.63
CA LEU A 349 9.75 -15.10 -12.77
C LEU A 349 8.59 -14.96 -11.79
N ASP A 350 7.37 -15.04 -12.33
CA ASP A 350 6.13 -14.88 -11.59
C ASP A 350 5.26 -16.14 -11.69
N ASN A 351 4.49 -16.39 -10.63
CA ASN A 351 3.40 -17.36 -10.58
C ASN A 351 3.75 -18.79 -11.04
N LEU A 352 4.98 -19.27 -10.78
CA LEU A 352 5.37 -20.63 -11.12
C LEU A 352 4.54 -21.68 -10.39
N ARG A 353 3.96 -22.59 -11.15
CA ARG A 353 3.22 -23.76 -10.67
C ARG A 353 3.66 -25.00 -11.44
N PHE A 354 3.97 -26.06 -10.70
CA PHE A 354 4.14 -27.41 -11.24
C PHE A 354 2.79 -28.13 -11.12
N VAL A 355 2.15 -28.37 -12.27
CA VAL A 355 0.77 -28.89 -12.32
C VAL A 355 0.77 -30.41 -12.36
N LYS A 356 1.72 -31.00 -13.08
CA LYS A 356 1.89 -32.46 -13.23
C LYS A 356 3.37 -32.84 -13.11
N PRO A 357 3.67 -34.01 -12.54
CA PRO A 357 5.05 -34.51 -12.51
C PRO A 357 5.54 -34.81 -13.93
N VAL A 358 6.84 -34.60 -14.14
CA VAL A 358 7.55 -35.06 -15.35
C VAL A 358 8.36 -36.29 -14.95
N TYR A 359 8.10 -37.42 -15.58
CA TYR A 359 8.80 -38.66 -15.28
C TYR A 359 10.02 -38.86 -16.19
N ILE A 360 10.93 -39.72 -15.75
CA ILE A 360 12.02 -40.22 -16.60
C ILE A 360 11.39 -40.91 -17.83
N GLY A 361 11.83 -40.48 -19.01
CA GLY A 361 11.33 -40.90 -20.32
C GLY A 361 10.29 -39.96 -20.94
N ASP A 362 9.74 -39.01 -20.18
CA ASP A 362 8.80 -38.03 -20.72
C ASP A 362 9.51 -37.02 -21.62
N THR A 363 8.82 -36.55 -22.65
CA THR A 363 9.32 -35.50 -23.55
C THR A 363 8.59 -34.21 -23.26
N ILE A 364 9.34 -33.16 -22.94
CA ILE A 364 8.81 -31.82 -22.72
C ILE A 364 9.07 -30.92 -23.92
N HIS A 365 8.15 -30.00 -24.18
CA HIS A 365 8.34 -28.86 -25.07
C HIS A 365 7.69 -27.63 -24.45
N VAL A 366 8.05 -26.46 -24.93
CA VAL A 366 7.61 -25.16 -24.39
C VAL A 366 6.79 -24.42 -25.44
N ARG A 367 5.66 -23.84 -25.02
CA ARG A 367 4.97 -22.74 -25.68
C ARG A 367 5.30 -21.45 -24.94
N LEU A 368 5.98 -20.53 -25.62
CA LEU A 368 6.37 -19.23 -25.09
C LEU A 368 5.57 -18.15 -25.83
N THR A 369 4.67 -17.47 -25.14
CA THR A 369 3.77 -16.47 -25.74
C THR A 369 4.03 -15.09 -25.18
N CYS A 370 4.17 -14.07 -26.05
CA CYS A 370 4.29 -12.68 -25.63
C CYS A 370 2.99 -12.24 -24.93
N LYS A 371 3.05 -12.07 -23.60
CA LYS A 371 1.87 -11.88 -22.76
C LYS A 371 1.48 -10.43 -22.62
N GLN A 372 2.44 -9.58 -22.30
CA GLN A 372 2.19 -8.18 -22.04
C GLN A 372 3.47 -7.39 -22.31
N LYS A 373 3.29 -6.14 -22.73
CA LYS A 373 4.38 -5.22 -23.01
C LYS A 373 4.18 -3.95 -22.20
N THR A 374 5.21 -3.56 -21.44
CA THR A 374 5.19 -2.34 -20.65
C THR A 374 6.40 -1.50 -21.00
N VAL A 375 6.15 -0.29 -21.53
CA VAL A 375 7.24 0.66 -21.78
C VAL A 375 7.83 1.12 -20.46
N LYS A 376 9.15 1.18 -20.36
CA LYS A 376 9.86 1.80 -19.24
C LYS A 376 10.37 3.17 -19.64
N ASP A 377 10.53 4.03 -18.64
CA ASP A 377 11.28 5.27 -18.80
C ASP A 377 12.71 4.92 -19.22
N THR A 378 13.26 5.75 -20.10
CA THR A 378 14.61 5.54 -20.64
C THR A 378 15.63 5.99 -19.60
N PRO A 379 16.51 5.11 -19.08
CA PRO A 379 17.54 5.50 -18.13
C PRO A 379 18.53 6.48 -18.77
N ALA A 380 19.17 7.34 -17.97
CA ALA A 380 20.15 8.32 -18.47
C ALA A 380 21.41 7.66 -19.08
N ASP A 381 21.74 6.44 -18.63
CA ASP A 381 22.88 5.62 -19.03
C ASP A 381 22.49 4.42 -19.90
N GLY A 382 21.20 4.30 -20.26
CA GLY A 382 20.64 3.17 -21.00
C GLY A 382 19.86 3.60 -22.24
N GLY A 383 19.89 2.78 -23.28
CA GLY A 383 19.03 2.99 -24.45
C GLY A 383 17.54 2.78 -24.11
N PRO A 384 16.61 3.22 -24.98
CA PRO A 384 15.19 2.97 -24.85
C PRO A 384 14.89 1.47 -24.64
N GLN A 385 14.02 1.15 -23.69
CA GLN A 385 13.72 -0.23 -23.30
C GLN A 385 12.30 -0.39 -22.76
N GLY A 386 11.83 -1.63 -22.73
CA GLY A 386 10.56 -2.01 -22.15
C GLY A 386 10.64 -3.39 -21.51
N VAL A 387 9.66 -3.72 -20.69
CA VAL A 387 9.49 -5.05 -20.13
C VAL A 387 8.51 -5.82 -21.00
N VAL A 388 8.91 -7.03 -21.40
CA VAL A 388 8.01 -7.99 -22.03
C VAL A 388 7.81 -9.14 -21.04
N ALA A 389 6.57 -9.30 -20.59
CA ALA A 389 6.14 -10.47 -19.86
C ALA A 389 5.78 -11.58 -20.86
N TRP A 390 6.22 -12.80 -20.60
CA TRP A 390 5.91 -13.96 -21.43
C TRP A 390 5.17 -15.01 -20.64
N ASP A 391 4.10 -15.53 -21.21
CA ASP A 391 3.39 -16.69 -20.69
C ASP A 391 4.12 -17.96 -21.16
N VAL A 392 4.52 -18.79 -20.20
CA VAL A 392 5.29 -20.00 -20.48
C VAL A 392 4.48 -21.22 -20.06
N GLU A 393 4.14 -22.04 -21.04
CA GLU A 393 3.56 -23.37 -20.82
C GLU A 393 4.57 -24.44 -21.21
N VAL A 394 5.03 -25.21 -20.22
CA VAL A 394 5.79 -26.44 -20.46
C VAL A 394 4.79 -27.59 -20.55
N ARG A 395 4.85 -28.34 -21.64
CA ARG A 395 3.90 -29.40 -21.98
C ARG A 395 4.61 -30.71 -22.28
N ASN A 396 3.98 -31.83 -21.94
CA ASN A 396 4.50 -33.17 -22.20
C ASN A 396 4.11 -33.69 -23.60
N GLN A 397 4.47 -34.95 -23.89
CA GLN A 397 4.14 -35.63 -25.14
C GLN A 397 2.64 -35.86 -25.38
N ALA A 398 1.82 -35.79 -24.33
CA ALA A 398 0.36 -35.87 -24.39
C ALA A 398 -0.31 -34.48 -24.51
N ASP A 399 0.50 -33.44 -24.76
CA ASP A 399 0.08 -32.03 -24.83
C ASP A 399 -0.55 -31.52 -23.52
N GLU A 400 -0.19 -32.11 -22.38
CA GLU A 400 -0.66 -31.68 -21.06
C GLU A 400 0.34 -30.70 -20.42
N ALA A 401 -0.16 -29.63 -19.81
CA ALA A 401 0.67 -28.68 -19.08
C ALA A 401 1.27 -29.32 -17.82
N VAL A 402 2.61 -29.32 -17.72
CA VAL A 402 3.36 -29.82 -16.57
C VAL A 402 3.89 -28.68 -15.69
N ALA A 403 4.22 -27.54 -16.29
CA ALA A 403 4.59 -26.33 -15.58
C ALA A 403 4.05 -25.08 -16.28
N LEU A 404 3.55 -24.13 -15.49
CA LEU A 404 2.99 -22.86 -15.95
C LEU A 404 3.67 -21.73 -15.17
N TYR A 405 4.16 -20.70 -15.86
CA TYR A 405 4.76 -19.53 -15.22
C TYR A 405 4.80 -18.33 -16.17
N THR A 406 5.14 -17.16 -15.64
CA THR A 406 5.41 -15.97 -16.44
C THR A 406 6.88 -15.57 -16.25
N ILE A 407 7.58 -15.26 -17.33
CA ILE A 407 8.93 -14.67 -17.27
C ILE A 407 8.89 -13.19 -17.61
N LEU A 408 9.75 -12.41 -16.97
CA LEU A 408 9.91 -10.98 -17.22
C LEU A 408 11.26 -10.72 -17.86
N THR A 409 11.21 -10.20 -19.09
CA THR A 409 12.41 -9.85 -19.85
C THR A 409 12.47 -8.36 -20.07
N LEU A 410 13.66 -7.78 -19.93
CA LEU A 410 13.96 -6.43 -20.36
C LEU A 410 14.38 -6.49 -21.83
N VAL A 411 13.68 -5.77 -22.70
CA VAL A 411 13.87 -5.81 -24.15
C VAL A 411 14.15 -4.41 -24.67
N ARG A 412 15.18 -4.30 -25.51
CA ARG A 412 15.56 -3.05 -26.16
C ARG A 412 14.46 -2.59 -27.12
N ARG A 413 14.20 -1.29 -27.08
CA ARG A 413 13.35 -0.58 -28.04
C ARG A 413 14.22 0.02 -29.14
N ARG A 414 13.71 0.08 -30.37
CA ARG A 414 14.36 0.89 -31.40
C ARG A 414 14.12 2.35 -31.01
N GLY A 415 15.18 3.11 -30.75
CA GLY A 415 15.04 4.56 -30.53
C GLY A 415 14.31 5.17 -31.72
N VAL A 416 13.51 6.21 -31.49
CA VAL A 416 12.96 7.01 -32.58
C VAL A 416 14.15 7.54 -33.36
N ILE A 417 14.32 7.10 -34.60
CA ILE A 417 15.21 7.78 -35.53
C ILE A 417 14.49 9.10 -35.80
N SER A 418 14.96 10.18 -35.19
CA SER A 418 14.57 11.52 -35.60
C SER A 418 15.10 11.71 -37.02
N GLU A 419 14.21 11.68 -38.01
CA GLU A 419 14.50 12.24 -39.34
C GLU A 419 14.63 13.76 -39.26
#